data_AF-A0A436RQI8-F1
#
_entry.id   AF-A0A436RQI8-F1
#
_cell.length_a   1.000
_cell.length_b   1.000
_cell.length_c   1.000
_cell.angle_alpha   90.00
_cell.angle_beta   90.00
_cell.angle_gamma   90.00
#
_symmetry.space_group_name_H-M   'P 1'
#
loop_
_entity.id
_entity.type
_entity.pdbx_description
1 polymer ?
#
loop_
_entity_poly.entity_id
_entity_poly.type
_entity_poly.pdbx_seq_one_letter_code
_entity_poly.pdbx_strand_id
1 'polypeptide(L)'
;MKIRYKFAIAMLAVAGIVGPPAFAAQNKGDKVAAQPAGAAAKPQLPGGASALSETHGDWTVNCQVTGTNKVCSLSHQQFNKQSGQRLLAIELTTKTGKDAAGTLALPFG
;
A
#
# COMPACT_ATOMS: atom_id res chain seq x y z
N MET A 1 16.43 -26.32 2.05
CA MET A 1 16.78 -26.22 0.61
C MET A 1 17.16 -24.76 0.33
N LYS A 2 18.45 -24.43 0.42
CA LYS A 2 18.99 -23.05 0.28
C LYS A 2 19.70 -22.95 -1.06
N ILE A 3 19.09 -22.28 -2.04
CA ILE A 3 19.65 -22.09 -3.38
C ILE A 3 20.58 -20.89 -3.34
N ARG A 4 21.88 -21.16 -3.59
CA ARG A 4 22.95 -20.16 -3.71
C ARG A 4 23.14 -19.85 -5.20
N TYR A 5 22.79 -18.66 -5.66
CA TYR A 5 23.18 -18.19 -7.00
C TYR A 5 24.40 -17.27 -6.88
N LYS A 6 25.54 -17.80 -7.33
CA LYS A 6 26.81 -17.10 -7.48
C LYS A 6 26.90 -16.51 -8.90
N PHE A 7 27.18 -15.21 -8.95
CA PHE A 7 28.07 -14.48 -9.86
C PHE A 7 28.10 -14.83 -11.36
N ALA A 8 27.85 -13.82 -12.19
CA ALA A 8 28.61 -13.57 -13.40
C ALA A 8 28.71 -12.06 -13.65
N ILE A 9 29.90 -11.51 -13.40
CA ILE A 9 30.32 -10.17 -13.81
C ILE A 9 30.81 -10.31 -15.25
N ALA A 10 30.31 -9.47 -16.16
CA ALA A 10 30.93 -9.24 -17.45
C ALA A 10 31.12 -7.73 -17.63
N MET A 11 32.36 -7.28 -17.43
CA MET A 11 32.80 -5.97 -17.91
C MET A 11 33.03 -6.05 -19.42
N LEU A 12 32.56 -5.05 -20.16
CA LEU A 12 33.14 -4.67 -21.44
C LEU A 12 33.23 -3.14 -21.48
N ALA A 13 34.48 -2.68 -21.42
CA ALA A 13 34.87 -1.29 -21.63
C ALA A 13 34.79 -0.97 -23.14
N VAL A 14 34.26 0.20 -23.47
CA VAL A 14 34.49 0.84 -24.77
C VAL A 14 34.96 2.26 -24.53
N ALA A 15 36.13 2.55 -25.12
CA ALA A 15 36.90 3.77 -25.05
C ALA A 15 36.18 4.98 -25.67
N GLY A 16 36.58 6.16 -25.20
CA GLY A 16 36.00 7.45 -25.56
C GLY A 16 36.32 7.94 -26.97
N ILE A 17 35.55 8.94 -27.38
CA ILE A 17 35.85 9.83 -28.50
C ILE A 17 35.58 11.26 -28.01
N VAL A 18 36.63 12.07 -27.97
CA VAL A 18 36.60 13.51 -27.71
C VAL A 18 36.45 14.22 -29.05
N GLY A 19 35.44 15.09 -29.19
CA GLY A 19 35.27 16.01 -30.32
C GLY A 19 34.51 17.28 -29.89
N PRO A 20 35.00 18.51 -30.20
CA PRO A 20 34.39 19.77 -29.78
C PRO A 20 33.17 20.19 -30.63
N PRO A 21 32.37 21.19 -30.17
CA PRO A 21 30.93 21.27 -30.43
C PRO A 21 30.59 22.05 -31.70
N ALA A 22 29.65 21.54 -32.49
CA ALA A 22 28.93 22.33 -33.48
C ALA A 22 27.52 22.57 -32.95
N PHE A 23 27.26 23.79 -32.48
CA PHE A 23 25.90 24.27 -32.25
C PHE A 23 25.19 24.38 -33.60
N ALA A 24 24.31 23.41 -33.89
CA ALA A 24 23.38 23.50 -35.00
C ALA A 24 21.95 23.66 -34.44
N ALA A 25 21.42 24.85 -34.65
CA ALA A 25 20.02 25.27 -34.64
C ALA A 25 18.98 24.29 -34.06
N GLN A 26 18.47 24.61 -32.87
CA GLN A 26 17.22 24.07 -32.34
C GLN A 26 16.05 24.61 -33.18
N ASN A 27 15.67 23.89 -34.23
CA ASN A 27 14.33 24.07 -34.82
C ASN A 27 13.31 23.49 -33.85
N LYS A 28 12.60 24.41 -33.19
CA LYS A 28 11.41 24.19 -32.38
C LYS A 28 10.33 23.52 -33.22
N GLY A 29 10.31 22.20 -33.20
CA GLY A 29 9.19 21.38 -33.62
C GLY A 29 8.56 20.78 -32.36
N ASP A 30 7.51 21.41 -31.86
CA ASP A 30 6.70 20.92 -30.75
C ASP A 30 5.99 19.62 -31.17
N LYS A 31 6.71 18.49 -31.17
CA LYS A 31 6.11 17.17 -31.09
C LYS A 31 5.67 16.97 -29.65
N VAL A 32 4.41 17.32 -29.37
CA VAL A 32 3.71 16.86 -28.18
C VAL A 32 3.60 15.34 -28.32
N ALA A 33 4.53 14.61 -27.70
CA ALA A 33 4.37 13.18 -27.49
C ALA A 33 3.11 12.99 -26.65
N ALA A 34 2.10 12.33 -27.22
CA ALA A 34 0.91 11.93 -26.50
C ALA A 34 1.36 11.05 -25.32
N GLN A 35 1.23 11.58 -24.11
CA GLN A 35 1.43 10.82 -22.88
C GLN A 35 0.38 9.71 -22.86
N PRO A 36 0.74 8.44 -22.62
CA PRO A 36 -0.23 7.35 -22.59
C PRO A 36 -1.35 7.70 -21.60
N ALA A 37 -2.60 7.64 -22.08
CA ALA A 37 -3.77 7.84 -21.25
C ALA A 37 -3.70 6.89 -20.04
N GLY A 38 -3.92 7.46 -18.86
CA GLY A 38 -3.46 6.98 -17.56
C GLY A 38 -3.75 5.51 -17.27
N ALA A 39 -2.71 4.82 -16.81
CA ALA A 39 -2.91 3.69 -15.91
C ALA A 39 -3.67 4.21 -14.68
N ALA A 40 -4.86 3.68 -14.42
CA ALA A 40 -5.65 4.05 -13.25
C ALA A 40 -4.76 3.89 -11.99
N ALA A 41 -4.56 4.99 -11.26
CA ALA A 41 -3.77 4.98 -10.05
C ALA A 41 -4.42 4.00 -9.06
N LYS A 42 -3.65 3.03 -8.58
CA LYS A 42 -4.13 2.09 -7.56
C LYS A 42 -4.59 2.90 -6.34
N PRO A 43 -5.73 2.57 -5.71
CA PRO A 43 -6.14 3.25 -4.49
C PRO A 43 -5.04 3.13 -3.44
N GLN A 44 -4.64 4.24 -2.83
CA GLN A 44 -3.63 4.27 -1.78
C GLN A 44 -4.24 4.80 -0.48
N LEU A 45 -3.83 4.23 0.65
CA LEU A 45 -4.11 4.78 1.98
C LEU A 45 -3.26 6.05 2.20
N PRO A 46 -3.54 6.85 3.25
CA PRO A 46 -2.72 8.01 3.59
C PRO A 46 -1.22 7.69 3.57
N GLY A 47 -0.41 8.60 3.01
CA GLY A 47 1.03 8.40 2.87
C GLY A 47 1.45 7.34 1.83
N GLY A 48 0.54 6.85 0.99
CA GLY A 48 0.87 5.88 -0.06
C GLY A 48 0.87 4.42 0.39
N ALA A 49 0.46 4.14 1.63
CA ALA A 49 0.51 2.80 2.22
C ALA A 49 -0.50 1.83 1.58
N SER A 50 -0.16 0.55 1.57
CA SER A 50 -1.06 -0.55 1.19
C SER A 50 -1.85 -1.11 2.38
N ALA A 51 -1.39 -0.85 3.60
CA ALA A 51 -1.97 -1.25 4.88
C ALA A 51 -1.85 -0.11 5.89
N LEU A 52 -2.83 0.03 6.78
CA LEU A 52 -2.81 1.01 7.87
C LEU A 52 -3.46 0.40 9.11
N SER A 53 -2.87 0.66 10.28
CA SER A 53 -3.42 0.32 11.58
C SER A 53 -3.38 1.56 12.45
N GLU A 54 -4.53 2.00 12.93
CA GLU A 54 -4.69 3.19 13.75
C GLU A 54 -5.42 2.84 15.04
N THR A 55 -5.12 3.53 16.12
CA THR A 55 -5.77 3.33 17.41
C THR A 55 -6.47 4.62 17.82
N HIS A 56 -7.75 4.50 18.17
CA HIS A 56 -8.62 5.59 18.60
C HIS A 56 -9.28 5.21 19.92
N GLY A 57 -8.66 5.56 21.04
CA GLY A 57 -9.07 5.08 22.36
C GLY A 57 -8.97 3.56 22.43
N ASP A 58 -10.05 2.89 22.79
CA ASP A 58 -10.09 1.42 22.87
C ASP A 58 -10.37 0.72 21.53
N TRP A 59 -10.51 1.48 20.45
CA TRP A 59 -10.79 0.95 19.11
C TRP A 59 -9.54 0.92 18.27
N THR A 60 -9.41 -0.13 17.46
CA THR A 60 -8.40 -0.21 16.42
C THR A 60 -9.07 -0.22 15.05
N VAL A 61 -8.58 0.62 14.14
CA VAL A 61 -8.97 0.67 12.74
C VAL A 61 -7.89 0.00 11.93
N ASN A 62 -8.27 -1.03 11.17
CA ASN A 62 -7.37 -1.73 10.27
C ASN A 62 -7.87 -1.57 8.85
N CYS A 63 -7.06 -0.94 8.00
CA CYS A 63 -7.36 -0.73 6.60
C CYS A 63 -6.34 -1.42 5.70
N GLN A 64 -6.81 -1.96 4.59
CA GLN A 64 -5.99 -2.64 3.58
C GLN A 64 -6.51 -2.31 2.18
N VAL A 65 -5.61 -2.17 1.22
CA VAL A 65 -5.98 -2.07 -0.20
C VAL A 65 -6.11 -3.47 -0.79
N THR A 66 -7.32 -3.86 -1.18
CA THR A 66 -7.61 -5.13 -1.85
C THR A 66 -8.09 -4.87 -3.27
N GLY A 67 -7.23 -5.10 -4.26
CA GLY A 67 -7.50 -4.78 -5.66
C GLY A 67 -7.67 -3.27 -5.85
N THR A 68 -8.88 -2.85 -6.23
CA THR A 68 -9.27 -1.44 -6.39
C THR A 68 -10.07 -0.90 -5.20
N ASN A 69 -10.18 -1.65 -4.11
CA ASN A 69 -10.97 -1.28 -2.94
C ASN A 69 -10.08 -1.01 -1.73
N LYS A 70 -10.49 -0.03 -0.92
CA LYS A 70 -9.99 0.14 0.45
C LYS A 70 -10.99 -0.54 1.36
N VAL A 71 -10.54 -1.55 2.08
CA VAL A 71 -11.37 -2.29 3.03
C VAL A 71 -10.86 -1.96 4.41
N CYS A 72 -11.76 -1.48 5.27
CA CYS A 72 -11.44 -1.15 6.64
C CYS A 72 -12.37 -1.90 7.60
N SER A 73 -11.82 -2.27 8.75
CA SER A 73 -12.59 -2.77 9.88
C SER A 73 -12.25 -2.03 11.16
N LEU A 74 -13.23 -1.97 12.06
CA LEU A 74 -13.11 -1.45 13.41
C LEU A 74 -13.22 -2.60 14.38
N SER A 75 -12.25 -2.71 15.29
CA SER A 75 -12.24 -3.75 16.31
C SER A 75 -12.13 -3.15 17.71
N HIS A 76 -12.81 -3.79 18.66
CA HIS A 76 -12.66 -3.53 20.09
C HIS A 76 -12.68 -4.85 20.85
N GLN A 77 -11.79 -5.00 21.84
CA GLN A 77 -11.72 -6.20 22.66
C GLN A 77 -11.57 -5.82 24.13
N GLN A 78 -12.31 -6.50 25.01
CA GLN A 78 -12.16 -6.37 26.46
C GLN A 78 -11.78 -7.71 27.05
N PHE A 79 -10.89 -7.64 28.05
CA PHE A 79 -10.36 -8.80 28.73
C PHE A 79 -10.54 -8.65 30.24
N ASN A 80 -10.84 -9.77 30.89
CA ASN A 80 -10.67 -9.87 32.34
C ASN A 80 -9.17 -9.78 32.66
N LYS A 81 -8.80 -8.82 33.51
CA LYS A 81 -7.39 -8.51 33.80
C LYS A 81 -6.67 -9.61 34.60
N GLN A 82 -7.40 -10.48 35.28
CA GLN A 82 -6.85 -11.54 36.12
C GLN A 82 -6.73 -12.85 35.35
N SER A 83 -7.79 -13.26 34.66
CA SER A 83 -7.82 -14.54 33.92
C SER A 83 -7.31 -14.43 32.48
N GLY A 84 -7.21 -13.22 31.92
CA GLY A 84 -6.91 -13.01 30.50
C GLY A 84 -8.04 -13.46 29.57
N GLN A 85 -9.20 -13.84 30.11
CA GLN A 85 -10.35 -14.25 29.31
C GLN A 85 -10.94 -13.05 28.57
N ARG A 86 -11.23 -13.22 27.28
CA ARG A 86 -11.96 -12.22 26.50
C ARG A 86 -13.42 -12.16 26.96
N LEU A 87 -13.83 -11.00 27.45
CA LEU A 87 -15.20 -10.72 27.89
C LEU A 87 -16.05 -10.15 26.75
N LEU A 88 -15.42 -9.48 25.79
CA LEU A 88 -16.09 -8.84 24.68
C LEU A 88 -15.14 -8.81 23.48
N ALA A 89 -15.65 -9.13 22.29
CA ALA A 89 -15.07 -8.68 21.04
C ALA A 89 -16.14 -8.11 20.12
N ILE A 90 -15.83 -6.97 19.53
CA ILE A 90 -16.62 -6.34 18.49
C ILE A 90 -15.74 -6.23 17.26
N GLU A 91 -16.28 -6.64 16.11
CA GLU A 91 -15.69 -6.38 14.80
C GLU A 91 -16.77 -5.75 13.93
N LEU A 92 -16.50 -4.59 13.35
CA LEU A 92 -17.40 -3.84 12.50
C LEU A 92 -16.74 -3.53 11.17
N THR A 93 -17.54 -3.54 10.11
CA THR A 93 -17.15 -3.06 8.78
C THR A 93 -18.22 -2.11 8.26
N THR A 94 -17.84 -1.25 7.33
CA THR A 94 -18.76 -0.34 6.66
C THR A 94 -18.65 -0.46 5.15
N LYS A 95 -19.77 -0.36 4.43
CA LYS A 95 -19.77 -0.32 2.96
C LYS A 95 -19.80 1.10 2.45
N THR A 96 -20.54 2.00 3.09
CA THR A 96 -20.79 3.37 2.60
C THR A 96 -20.30 4.47 3.53
N GLY A 97 -19.74 4.11 4.69
CA GLY A 97 -19.37 5.04 5.76
C GLY A 97 -20.56 5.54 6.60
N LYS A 98 -21.80 5.21 6.21
CA LYS A 98 -23.03 5.61 6.91
C LYS A 98 -23.71 4.45 7.63
N ASP A 99 -23.33 3.23 7.28
CA ASP A 99 -23.83 1.97 7.81
C ASP A 99 -22.67 1.19 8.44
N ALA A 100 -22.95 0.43 9.50
CA ALA A 100 -22.01 -0.49 10.09
C ALA A 100 -22.66 -1.86 10.28
N ALA A 101 -21.95 -2.90 9.88
CA ALA A 101 -22.36 -4.28 10.07
C ALA A 101 -21.19 -5.09 10.62
N GLY A 102 -21.47 -6.11 11.42
CA GLY A 102 -20.40 -6.86 12.05
C GLY A 102 -20.87 -7.89 13.04
N THR A 103 -19.93 -8.31 13.88
CA THR A 103 -20.12 -9.40 14.85
C THR A 103 -19.78 -8.95 16.25
N LEU A 104 -20.58 -9.44 17.20
CA LEU A 104 -20.36 -9.32 18.63
C LEU A 104 -20.13 -10.72 19.19
N ALA A 105 -19.02 -10.93 19.90
CA ALA A 105 -18.72 -12.17 20.57
C ALA A 105 -18.70 -11.96 22.09
N LEU A 106 -19.47 -12.79 22.80
CA LEU A 106 -19.60 -12.82 24.25
C LEU A 106 -19.28 -14.23 24.77
N PRO A 107 -18.84 -14.37 26.04
CA PRO A 107 -18.72 -15.67 26.69
C PRO A 107 -20.06 -16.43 26.71
N PHE A 108 -19.96 -17.75 26.79
CA PHE A 108 -21.12 -18.58 27.12
C PHE A 108 -21.60 -18.27 28.54
N GLY A 109 -22.92 -18.33 28.74
CA GLY A 109 -23.57 -18.13 30.05
C GLY A 109 -23.40 -19.31 30.98
#